data_AF-A0A3D3K5U9-F1
#
_entry.id   AF-A0A3D3K5U9-F1
#
_cell.length_a   1.000
_cell.length_b   1.000
_cell.length_c   1.000
_cell.angle_alpha   90.00
_cell.angle_beta   90.00
_cell.angle_gamma   90.00
#
_symmetry.space_group_name_H-M   'P 1'
#
loop_
_entity.id
_entity.type
_entity.pdbx_description
1 polymer ?
#
loop_
_entity_poly.entity_id
_entity_poly.type
_entity_poly.pdbx_seq_one_letter_code
_entity_poly.pdbx_strand_id
1 'polypeptide(L)'
;GTMTFSSSKEAMVNVTTLPVGRVKEILAMNRAGKKADQLVDEADMPPAVEEPNYGSESVEDSITRFDKARRRKRSGRSGRG
;
A
#
# COMPACT_ATOMS: atom_id res chain seq x y z
N GLY A 1 -14.66 -20.02 11.28
CA GLY A 1 -13.67 -20.78 10.49
C GLY A 1 -13.57 -20.17 9.10
N THR A 2 -12.41 -20.27 8.46
CA THR A 2 -12.17 -19.80 7.10
C THR A 2 -12.08 -20.98 6.12
N MET A 3 -12.31 -20.72 4.84
CA MET A 3 -12.22 -21.72 3.77
C MET A 3 -11.62 -21.10 2.51
N THR A 4 -10.87 -21.91 1.77
CA THR A 4 -10.29 -21.51 0.49
C THR A 4 -11.35 -21.61 -0.61
N PHE A 5 -11.57 -20.50 -1.31
CA PHE A 5 -12.52 -20.39 -2.42
C PHE A 5 -11.78 -20.16 -3.74
N SER A 6 -12.26 -20.77 -4.83
CA SER A 6 -11.80 -20.54 -6.21
C SER A 6 -12.97 -20.03 -7.03
N SER A 7 -12.72 -19.08 -7.93
CA SER A 7 -13.76 -18.52 -8.81
C SER A 7 -14.19 -19.48 -9.93
N SER A 8 -13.38 -20.51 -10.22
CA SER A 8 -13.69 -21.56 -11.18
C SER A 8 -13.82 -22.91 -10.50
N LYS A 9 -14.74 -23.73 -11.02
CA LYS A 9 -14.95 -25.12 -10.60
C LYS A 9 -13.88 -26.07 -11.15
N GLU A 10 -13.38 -25.78 -12.35
CA GLU A 10 -12.50 -26.69 -13.10
C GLU A 10 -11.02 -26.32 -12.97
N ALA A 11 -10.74 -25.08 -12.53
CA ALA A 11 -9.38 -24.57 -12.38
C ALA A 11 -9.21 -23.87 -11.03
N MET A 12 -8.02 -23.97 -10.45
CA MET A 12 -7.63 -23.25 -9.24
C MET A 12 -7.19 -21.83 -9.62
N VAL A 13 -8.17 -20.94 -9.82
CA VAL A 13 -7.94 -19.55 -10.21
C VAL A 13 -8.61 -18.59 -9.23
N ASN A 14 -8.00 -17.42 -9.06
CA ASN A 14 -8.46 -16.38 -8.14
C ASN A 14 -8.76 -16.93 -6.74
N VAL A 15 -7.82 -17.74 -6.24
CA VAL A 15 -7.97 -18.46 -4.99
C VAL A 15 -7.86 -17.49 -3.83
N THR A 16 -8.85 -17.46 -2.93
CA THR A 16 -8.88 -16.54 -1.79
C THR A 16 -9.39 -17.25 -0.55
N THR A 17 -8.83 -16.91 0.62
CA THR A 17 -9.30 -17.46 1.90
C THR A 17 -10.36 -16.52 2.45
N LEU A 18 -11.60 -17.03 2.59
CA LEU A 18 -12.76 -16.26 3.01
C LEU A 18 -13.43 -16.91 4.23
N PRO A 19 -14.23 -16.17 5.02
CA PRO A 19 -15.07 -16.76 6.05
C PRO A 19 -16.05 -17.80 5.46
N VAL A 20 -16.31 -18.89 6.20
CA VAL A 20 -17.23 -19.96 5.75
C VAL A 20 -18.64 -19.43 5.46
N GLY A 21 -19.11 -18.43 6.23
CA GLY A 21 -20.41 -17.78 5.98
C GLY A 21 -20.47 -17.17 4.59
N ARG A 22 -19.47 -16.33 4.26
CA ARG A 22 -19.34 -15.67 2.96
C ARG A 22 -19.26 -16.66 1.79
N VAL A 23 -18.49 -17.74 1.94
CA VAL A 23 -18.40 -18.75 0.88
C VAL A 23 -19.75 -19.42 0.60
N LYS A 24 -20.57 -19.68 1.64
CA LYS A 24 -21.91 -20.26 1.45
C LYS A 24 -22.84 -19.31 0.69
N GLU A 25 -22.77 -18.02 0.96
CA GLU A 25 -23.53 -17.00 0.22
C GLU A 25 -23.12 -16.97 -1.26
N ILE A 26 -21.81 -16.92 -1.54
CA ILE A 26 -21.28 -16.93 -2.90
C ILE A 26 -21.72 -18.20 -3.64
N LEU A 27 -21.68 -19.37 -2.98
CA LEU A 27 -22.17 -20.62 -3.58
C LEU A 27 -23.67 -20.59 -3.87
N ALA A 28 -24.48 -20.00 -2.98
CA ALA A 28 -25.92 -19.83 -3.21
C ALA A 28 -26.19 -18.88 -4.39
N MET A 29 -25.46 -17.78 -4.50
CA MET A 29 -25.54 -16.85 -5.64
C MET A 29 -25.15 -17.53 -6.95
N ASN A 30 -24.02 -18.25 -6.97
CA ASN A 30 -23.54 -18.97 -8.15
C ASN A 30 -24.55 -20.04 -8.61
N ARG A 31 -25.18 -20.76 -7.66
CA ARG A 31 -26.26 -21.73 -7.96
C ARG A 31 -27.49 -21.06 -8.58
N ALA A 32 -27.79 -19.83 -8.19
CA ALA A 32 -28.85 -19.02 -8.79
C ALA A 32 -28.44 -18.37 -10.13
N GLY A 33 -27.23 -18.61 -10.62
CA GLY A 33 -26.68 -18.00 -11.84
C GLY A 33 -26.28 -16.53 -11.66
N LYS A 34 -26.24 -16.03 -10.43
CA LYS A 34 -25.80 -14.66 -10.10
C LYS A 34 -24.35 -14.68 -9.66
N LYS A 35 -23.55 -13.77 -10.20
CA LYS A 35 -22.16 -13.58 -9.78
C LYS A 35 -22.10 -12.58 -8.64
N ALA A 36 -21.27 -12.85 -7.65
CA ALA A 36 -20.94 -11.87 -6.62
C ALA A 36 -20.03 -10.79 -7.23
N ASP A 37 -20.32 -9.52 -6.95
CA ASP A 37 -19.47 -8.41 -7.42
C ASP A 37 -18.14 -8.36 -6.67
N GLN A 38 -18.14 -8.67 -5.37
CA GLN A 38 -16.95 -8.74 -4.53
C GLN A 38 -16.89 -10.06 -3.75
N LEU A 39 -15.69 -10.65 -3.66
CA LEU A 39 -15.44 -11.87 -2.90
C LEU A 39 -15.42 -11.61 -1.39
N VAL A 40 -14.84 -10.48 -0.98
CA VAL A 40 -14.85 -10.01 0.41
C VAL A 40 -16.18 -9.32 0.67
N ASP A 41 -16.67 -9.46 1.89
CA ASP A 41 -17.86 -8.74 2.33
C ASP A 41 -17.54 -7.25 2.55
N GLU A 42 -18.50 -6.35 2.37
CA GLU A 42 -18.28 -4.91 2.57
C GLU A 42 -17.92 -4.61 4.03
N ALA A 43 -18.47 -5.38 4.97
CA ALA A 43 -18.15 -5.29 6.39
C ALA A 43 -16.72 -5.76 6.73
N ASP A 44 -16.15 -6.65 5.90
CA ASP A 44 -14.80 -7.21 6.06
C ASP A 44 -13.80 -6.52 5.11
N MET A 45 -14.24 -5.52 4.33
CA MET A 45 -13.34 -4.77 3.46
C MET A 45 -12.35 -4.00 4.34
N PRO A 46 -11.02 -4.19 4.17
CA PRO A 46 -10.08 -3.30 4.82
C PRO A 46 -10.41 -1.87 4.38
N PRO A 47 -10.41 -0.88 5.30
CA PRO A 47 -10.63 0.50 4.92
C PRO A 47 -9.66 0.82 3.78
N ALA A 48 -10.18 1.47 2.72
CA ALA A 48 -9.36 1.90 1.60
C ALA A 48 -8.16 2.63 2.21
N VAL A 49 -6.98 2.05 2.04
CA VAL A 49 -5.75 2.61 2.58
C VAL A 49 -5.60 3.92 1.81
N GLU A 50 -5.97 5.05 2.44
CA GLU A 50 -5.63 6.36 1.93
C GLU A 50 -4.13 6.29 1.63
N GLU A 51 -3.76 6.53 0.37
CA GLU A 51 -2.36 6.58 -0.02
C GLU A 51 -1.65 7.43 1.04
N PRO A 52 -0.54 6.96 1.64
CA PRO A 52 0.22 7.82 2.54
C PRO A 52 0.55 9.04 1.70
N ASN A 53 -0.02 10.19 2.06
CA ASN A 53 0.21 11.42 1.34
C ASN A 53 1.69 11.79 1.59
N TYR A 54 2.58 11.23 0.76
CA TYR A 54 4.01 11.50 0.75
C TYR A 54 4.23 12.88 0.13
N GLY A 55 3.68 13.92 0.75
CA GLY A 55 3.61 15.23 0.14
C GLY A 55 2.93 16.25 1.02
N SER A 56 3.61 16.68 2.09
CA SER A 56 3.63 18.08 2.54
C SER A 56 4.47 18.28 3.79
N GLU A 57 4.29 17.45 4.83
CA GLU A 57 4.92 17.72 6.14
C GLU A 57 6.34 17.18 6.30
N SER A 58 6.76 16.21 5.47
CA SER A 58 8.12 15.62 5.50
C SER A 58 9.08 16.20 4.45
N VAL A 59 8.63 17.20 3.67
CA VAL A 59 9.46 17.89 2.65
C VAL A 59 10.17 19.12 3.22
N GLU A 60 9.72 19.65 4.37
CA GLU A 60 10.27 20.90 4.91
C GLU A 60 11.61 20.74 5.63
N ASP A 61 11.94 19.55 6.12
CA ASP A 61 13.29 19.25 6.62
C ASP A 61 14.21 18.84 5.47
N SER A 62 14.75 19.87 4.83
CA SER A 62 15.75 19.80 3.76
C SER A 62 16.83 18.74 4.04
N ILE A 63 16.87 17.68 3.23
CA ILE A 63 17.85 16.58 3.27
C ILE A 63 19.26 16.98 2.80
N THR A 64 19.71 18.21 3.03
CA THR A 64 21.04 18.67 2.62
C THR A 64 22.04 18.61 3.78
N ARG A 65 22.38 17.39 4.21
CA ARG A 65 23.52 17.17 5.13
C ARG A 65 24.88 17.54 4.52
N PHE A 66 24.95 17.76 3.20
CA PHE A 66 26.20 17.91 2.45
C PHE A 66 26.57 19.34 2.02
N ASP A 67 25.77 20.39 2.27
CA ASP A 67 26.13 21.76 1.81
C ASP A 67 26.78 22.65 2.89
N LYS A 68 27.43 22.05 3.89
CA LYS A 68 28.28 22.82 4.82
C LYS A 68 29.72 22.86 4.32
N ALA A 69 29.98 23.81 3.42
CA ALA A 69 30.97 24.89 3.61
C ALA A 69 31.60 25.37 2.28
N ARG A 70 30.99 26.37 1.63
CA ARG A 70 31.71 27.25 0.69
C ARG A 70 32.63 28.20 1.47
N ARG A 71 33.94 28.10 1.14
CA ARG A 71 34.96 29.16 1.08
C ARG A 71 35.11 30.13 2.26
N ARG A 72 36.20 29.98 3.03
CA ARG A 72 36.94 31.15 3.56
C ARG A 72 38.03 31.56 2.56
N LYS A 73 37.75 32.61 1.77
CA LYS A 73 38.81 33.45 1.19
C LYS A 73 39.42 34.28 2.32
N ARG A 74 40.73 34.16 2.56
CA ARG A 74 41.53 35.21 3.22
C ARG A 74 42.66 35.61 2.28
N SER A 75 42.42 36.71 1.58
CA SER A 75 43.46 37.51 0.91
C SER A 75 44.09 38.44 1.96
N GLY A 76 45.42 38.53 1.95
CA GLY A 76 46.21 39.66 2.46
C GLY A 76 46.62 39.60 3.93
N ARG A 77 47.92 39.36 4.21
CA ARG A 77 48.88 40.39 4.65
C ARG A 77 50.27 39.79 4.97
N SER A 78 51.29 40.40 4.39
CA SER A 78 52.73 40.35 4.66
C SER A 78 53.20 39.96 6.07
N GLY A 79 54.30 39.21 6.17
CA GLY A 79 55.10 39.09 7.38
C GLY A 79 56.37 38.23 7.23
N ARG A 80 57.47 38.91 6.85
CA ARG A 80 58.91 38.68 7.12
C ARG A 80 59.34 37.37 7.82
N GLY A 81 60.34 36.71 7.24
CA GLY A 81 61.16 35.67 7.85
C GLY A 81 61.97 34.94 6.78
#